data_AF-A0A6A6WFM7-F1
#
_entry.id   AF-A0A6A6WFM7-F1
#
_cell.length_a   1.000
_cell.length_b   1.000
_cell.length_c   1.000
_cell.angle_alpha   90.00
_cell.angle_beta   90.00
_cell.angle_gamma   90.00
#
_symmetry.space_group_name_H-M   'P 1'
#
loop_
_entity.id
_entity.type
_entity.pdbx_description
1 polymer ?
#
loop_
_entity_poly.entity_id
_entity_poly.type
_entity_poly.pdbx_seq_one_letter_code
_entity_poly.pdbx_strand_id
1 'polypeptide(L)'
;MSSFATNTELSMVLPPGCAVLRCPTDLLGTNGEDTIASYNTSTTLHLGSLQYGQSRDFIFRYAQRPTQGSIQIKLRYTSCLSHNGSPQELIVTYDLSKLEPATETEEYYHDYRGRLCALIQDICRPSASPWHVEEEMLHLVDIRKRRAQLARLIESRNHSDPDNQSILLDVKDGSQLWEAIETSINVATERGIEQELEYKRWGAHFMRSMLFAHAMQRRNTFKDAGPLRYGIRSPLFLDCKQEFDTFYGRYKGPGKLKFMSELNQLDRSCWAGQCTIETEKRGAIPTSSLEVGDRVRTQAGFREVKGIVPTPVEKIKIRRYRNSGLLITPWHPIAYFGEQSQSKWIFPHEDSGCEIDAYTGVIYSLLLEEDGEPSAHNALVQGMWCVTLGHGVIKDEADVRAHKYWGSYGEILRTKCHHLLTSDGTTIMNPQVSSNASGTC
;
A
#
# COMPACT_ATOMS: atom_id res chain seq x y z
N MET A 1 2.76 9.66 22.51
CA MET A 1 1.94 8.87 23.45
C MET A 1 0.84 8.20 22.64
N SER A 2 0.77 6.87 22.57
CA SER A 2 -0.36 6.22 21.90
C SER A 2 -1.54 6.18 22.87
N SER A 3 -2.52 7.05 22.68
CA SER A 3 -3.81 6.91 23.34
C SER A 3 -4.70 6.04 22.44
N PHE A 4 -5.04 4.85 22.90
CA PHE A 4 -6.02 3.99 22.24
C PHE A 4 -6.76 3.17 23.29
N ALA A 5 -8.00 2.84 22.99
CA ALA A 5 -8.83 1.98 23.82
C ALA A 5 -8.98 0.61 23.14
N THR A 6 -8.98 -0.45 23.93
CA THR A 6 -9.24 -1.83 23.49
C THR A 6 -10.47 -2.38 24.18
N ASN A 7 -10.91 -3.58 23.76
CA ASN A 7 -12.08 -4.28 24.31
C ASN A 7 -13.28 -3.35 24.49
N THR A 8 -13.53 -2.53 23.47
CA THR A 8 -14.49 -1.46 23.55
C THR A 8 -15.88 -1.96 23.17
N GLU A 9 -16.83 -1.74 24.08
CA GLU A 9 -18.22 -2.15 23.95
C GLU A 9 -19.11 -0.92 24.09
N LEU A 10 -20.07 -0.78 23.18
CA LEU A 10 -21.04 0.30 23.18
C LEU A 10 -22.42 -0.30 23.48
N SER A 11 -22.88 -0.13 24.70
CA SER A 11 -24.22 -0.52 25.12
C SER A 11 -25.16 0.67 25.08
N MET A 12 -26.35 0.47 24.52
CA MET A 12 -27.35 1.53 24.40
C MET A 12 -28.75 0.99 24.64
N VAL A 13 -29.60 1.82 25.23
CA VAL A 13 -31.04 1.54 25.36
C VAL A 13 -31.76 2.36 24.30
N LEU A 14 -32.20 1.70 23.23
CA LEU A 14 -32.88 2.36 22.12
C LEU A 14 -34.37 2.59 22.43
N PRO A 15 -34.96 3.70 21.99
CA PRO A 15 -36.40 3.91 22.07
C PRO A 15 -37.18 2.87 21.25
N PRO A 16 -38.46 2.60 21.59
CA PRO A 16 -39.30 1.71 20.79
C PRO A 16 -39.33 2.11 19.31
N GLY A 17 -39.19 1.12 18.42
CA GLY A 17 -39.20 1.34 16.97
C GLY A 17 -37.88 1.81 16.37
N CYS A 18 -36.81 1.90 17.16
CA CYS A 18 -35.44 2.14 16.69
C CYS A 18 -34.66 0.82 16.59
N ALA A 19 -33.85 0.67 15.55
CA ALA A 19 -32.96 -0.46 15.34
C ALA A 19 -31.59 0.00 14.82
N VAL A 20 -30.52 -0.70 15.23
CA VAL A 20 -29.19 -0.47 14.67
C VAL A 20 -29.14 -1.03 13.26
N LEU A 21 -28.66 -0.22 12.33
CA LEU A 21 -28.40 -0.64 10.96
C LEU A 21 -27.08 -1.44 10.99
N ARG A 22 -27.14 -2.72 10.60
CA ARG A 22 -26.07 -3.74 10.67
C ARG A 22 -24.67 -3.15 10.80
N CYS A 23 -24.03 -3.34 11.96
CA CYS A 23 -22.68 -2.82 12.16
C CYS A 23 -21.65 -3.77 11.53
N PRO A 24 -20.81 -3.30 10.59
CA PRO A 24 -19.81 -4.18 10.00
C PRO A 24 -18.78 -4.75 10.99
N THR A 25 -18.67 -4.22 12.20
CA THR A 25 -17.79 -4.78 13.25
C THR A 25 -18.26 -6.15 13.75
N ASP A 26 -19.57 -6.43 13.70
CA ASP A 26 -20.11 -7.72 14.12
C ASP A 26 -19.66 -8.85 13.15
N LEU A 27 -19.36 -8.48 11.89
CA LEU A 27 -18.81 -9.38 10.87
C LEU A 27 -17.40 -9.91 11.21
N LEU A 28 -16.70 -9.29 12.18
CA LEU A 28 -15.35 -9.68 12.58
C LEU A 28 -15.32 -10.63 13.81
N GLY A 29 -16.47 -10.90 14.44
CA GLY A 29 -16.52 -11.61 15.73
C GLY A 29 -17.57 -12.73 15.86
N THR A 30 -18.57 -12.80 14.98
CA THR A 30 -19.63 -13.83 15.07
C THR A 30 -19.79 -14.60 13.77
N ASN A 31 -20.01 -15.91 13.91
CA ASN A 31 -20.50 -16.77 12.84
C ASN A 31 -21.85 -16.25 12.35
N GLY A 32 -21.83 -15.41 11.30
CA GLY A 32 -22.85 -15.32 10.25
C GLY A 32 -24.34 -15.24 10.58
N GLU A 33 -24.77 -14.98 11.82
CA GLU A 33 -26.19 -14.88 12.13
C GLU A 33 -26.63 -13.40 12.16
N ASP A 34 -27.54 -13.08 11.24
CA ASP A 34 -28.20 -11.80 11.12
C ASP A 34 -29.01 -11.51 12.39
N THR A 35 -28.42 -10.77 13.32
CA THR A 35 -29.14 -10.28 14.50
C THR A 35 -29.89 -9.01 14.12
N ILE A 36 -31.12 -9.19 13.61
CA ILE A 36 -32.12 -8.12 13.69
C ILE A 36 -32.47 -7.97 15.17
N ALA A 37 -31.88 -6.98 15.83
CA ALA A 37 -32.20 -6.69 17.23
C ALA A 37 -33.70 -6.43 17.34
N SER A 38 -34.38 -7.30 18.08
CA SER A 38 -35.81 -7.23 18.31
C SER A 38 -36.19 -5.99 19.11
N TYR A 39 -37.38 -5.47 18.79
CA TYR A 39 -37.98 -4.31 19.40
C TYR A 39 -37.91 -4.36 20.95
N ASN A 40 -37.34 -3.30 21.55
CA ASN A 40 -37.32 -2.95 22.98
C ASN A 40 -36.23 -3.52 23.90
N THR A 41 -35.02 -3.85 23.43
CA THR A 41 -33.96 -4.33 24.34
C THR A 41 -32.62 -3.65 24.12
N SER A 42 -31.89 -3.46 25.22
CA SER A 42 -30.54 -2.91 25.21
C SER A 42 -29.66 -3.61 24.16
N THR A 43 -29.07 -2.85 23.24
CA THR A 43 -28.14 -3.39 22.24
C THR A 43 -26.71 -3.11 22.67
N THR A 44 -25.83 -4.09 22.56
CA THR A 44 -24.40 -3.95 22.78
C THR A 44 -23.65 -4.21 21.47
N LEU A 45 -22.84 -3.24 21.04
CA LEU A 45 -21.99 -3.34 19.86
C LEU A 45 -20.53 -3.54 20.29
N HIS A 46 -19.85 -4.52 19.70
CA HIS A 46 -18.44 -4.75 19.94
C HIS A 46 -17.60 -3.91 18.96
N LEU A 47 -16.98 -2.85 19.46
CA LEU A 47 -16.24 -1.89 18.63
C LEU A 47 -14.77 -2.29 18.42
N GLY A 48 -14.32 -3.32 19.14
CA GLY A 48 -12.94 -3.78 19.13
C GLY A 48 -12.04 -2.74 19.80
N SER A 49 -11.20 -2.08 19.01
CA SER A 49 -10.36 -1.00 19.51
C SER A 49 -10.80 0.36 18.94
N LEU A 50 -10.59 1.43 19.71
CA LEU A 50 -10.80 2.81 19.28
C LEU A 50 -9.45 3.54 19.26
N GLN A 51 -9.13 4.14 18.12
CA GLN A 51 -7.94 5.01 17.99
C GLN A 51 -8.40 6.45 18.20
N TYR A 52 -7.63 7.23 18.96
CA TYR A 52 -7.96 8.64 19.16
C TYR A 52 -7.90 9.37 17.82
N GLY A 53 -8.90 10.22 17.56
CA GLY A 53 -9.00 10.96 16.32
C GLY A 53 -9.49 10.15 15.10
N GLN A 54 -9.95 8.91 15.27
CA GLN A 54 -10.66 8.17 14.22
C GLN A 54 -12.03 7.78 14.76
N SER A 55 -13.07 8.52 14.36
CA SER A 55 -14.45 8.30 14.80
C SER A 55 -14.97 6.93 14.35
N ARG A 56 -15.94 6.42 15.10
CA ARG A 56 -16.74 5.26 14.69
C ARG A 56 -18.17 5.72 14.51
N ASP A 57 -18.62 5.69 13.27
CA ASP A 57 -19.94 6.17 12.92
C ASP A 57 -20.90 4.97 12.82
N PHE A 58 -22.09 5.14 13.38
CA PHE A 58 -23.16 4.14 13.40
C PHE A 58 -24.43 4.79 12.87
N ILE A 59 -25.17 4.07 12.02
CA ILE A 59 -26.51 4.50 11.60
C ILE A 59 -27.55 3.74 12.40
N PHE A 60 -28.58 4.47 12.81
CA PHE A 60 -29.79 3.93 13.39
C PHE A 60 -30.95 4.16 12.43
N ARG A 61 -31.75 3.12 12.23
CA ARG A 61 -33.00 3.22 11.49
C ARG A 61 -34.16 3.26 12.48
N TYR A 62 -35.15 4.10 12.22
CA TYR A 62 -36.33 4.22 13.07
C TYR A 62 -37.60 4.23 12.22
N ALA A 63 -38.65 3.56 12.70
CA ALA A 63 -39.95 3.55 12.03
C ALA A 63 -40.62 4.94 12.05
N GLN A 64 -40.44 5.67 13.15
CA GLN A 64 -40.83 7.07 13.31
C GLN A 64 -39.70 7.78 14.07
N ARG A 65 -39.38 9.02 13.67
CA ARG A 65 -38.30 9.78 14.30
C ARG A 65 -38.65 10.02 15.77
N PRO A 66 -37.80 9.57 16.73
CA PRO A 66 -38.01 9.94 18.11
C PRO A 66 -37.67 11.42 18.28
N THR A 67 -38.63 12.20 18.78
CA THR A 67 -38.47 13.65 19.00
C THR A 67 -38.43 14.04 20.47
N GLN A 68 -38.70 13.09 21.37
CA GLN A 68 -38.73 13.28 22.81
C GLN A 68 -37.99 12.15 23.52
N GLY A 69 -37.46 12.46 24.70
CA GLY A 69 -36.70 11.51 25.52
C GLY A 69 -35.19 11.58 25.28
N SER A 70 -34.47 10.59 25.82
CA SER A 70 -33.02 10.53 25.72
C SER A 70 -32.54 9.10 25.50
N ILE A 71 -31.46 8.94 24.74
CA ILE A 71 -30.74 7.67 24.63
C ILE A 71 -29.57 7.71 25.59
N GLN A 72 -29.50 6.73 26.49
CA GLN A 72 -28.32 6.50 27.29
C GLN A 72 -27.37 5.56 26.55
N ILE A 73 -26.16 6.04 26.30
CA ILE A 73 -25.09 5.34 25.62
C ILE A 73 -23.98 5.11 26.63
N LYS A 74 -23.65 3.85 26.87
CA LYS A 74 -22.58 3.41 27.75
C LYS A 74 -21.45 2.83 26.91
N LEU A 75 -20.28 3.46 26.99
CA LEU A 75 -19.04 2.96 26.42
C LEU A 75 -18.22 2.30 27.53
N ARG A 76 -17.98 1.00 27.43
CA ARG A 76 -17.03 0.27 28.26
C ARG A 76 -15.75 0.03 27.47
N TYR A 77 -14.59 0.30 28.04
CA TYR A 77 -13.33 0.16 27.31
C TYR A 77 -12.12 -0.03 28.23
N THR A 78 -11.05 -0.64 27.73
CA THR A 78 -9.77 -0.71 28.43
C THR A 78 -8.82 0.33 27.84
N SER A 79 -8.44 1.33 28.63
CA SER A 79 -7.45 2.35 28.22
C SER A 79 -6.04 1.77 28.28
N CYS A 80 -5.22 2.05 27.26
CA CYS A 80 -3.79 1.75 27.29
C CYS A 80 -3.02 2.47 28.41
N LEU A 81 -3.61 3.50 29.03
CA LEU A 81 -3.05 4.24 30.17
C LEU A 81 -3.48 3.64 31.52
N SER A 82 -4.34 2.62 31.52
CA SER A 82 -4.79 1.95 32.74
C SER A 82 -3.69 1.05 33.28
N HIS A 83 -3.04 1.45 34.38
CA HIS A 83 -1.91 0.72 34.99
C HIS A 83 -2.25 -0.71 35.45
N ASN A 84 -3.53 -1.01 35.65
CA ASN A 84 -4.04 -2.30 36.13
C ASN A 84 -4.88 -3.04 35.07
N GLY A 85 -4.98 -2.52 33.85
CA GLY A 85 -5.80 -3.10 32.78
C GLY A 85 -7.31 -3.11 33.08
N SER A 86 -7.75 -2.38 34.12
CA SER A 86 -9.14 -2.36 34.53
C SER A 86 -10.01 -1.67 33.44
N PRO A 87 -11.19 -2.24 33.10
CA PRO A 87 -12.13 -1.58 32.22
C PRO A 87 -12.65 -0.29 32.84
N GLN A 88 -12.74 0.75 32.02
CA GLN A 88 -13.35 2.03 32.32
C GLN A 88 -14.72 2.11 31.67
N GLU A 89 -15.59 2.95 32.22
CA GLU A 89 -16.93 3.18 31.70
C GLU A 89 -17.15 4.68 31.51
N LEU A 90 -17.73 5.04 30.38
CA LEU A 90 -18.22 6.37 30.07
C LEU A 90 -19.70 6.26 29.72
N ILE A 91 -20.53 7.05 30.38
CA ILE A 91 -21.97 7.11 30.12
C ILE A 91 -22.28 8.49 29.58
N VAL A 92 -22.93 8.52 28.42
CA VAL A 92 -23.40 9.73 27.75
C VAL A 92 -24.90 9.60 27.57
N THR A 93 -25.63 10.64 27.99
CA THR A 93 -27.05 10.76 27.72
C THR A 93 -27.25 11.74 26.57
N TYR A 94 -27.81 11.27 25.47
CA TYR A 94 -28.08 12.07 24.29
C TYR A 94 -29.57 12.43 24.22
N ASP A 95 -29.85 13.72 24.13
CA ASP A 95 -31.21 14.27 24.01
C ASP A 95 -31.73 14.10 22.58
N LEU A 96 -32.82 13.36 22.42
CA LEU A 96 -33.40 13.02 21.11
C LEU A 96 -33.99 14.23 20.40
N SER A 97 -34.34 15.30 21.12
CA SER A 97 -34.78 16.54 20.50
C SER A 97 -33.69 17.23 19.67
N LYS A 98 -32.41 16.90 19.93
CA LYS A 98 -31.23 17.42 19.22
C LYS A 98 -30.74 16.49 18.10
N LEU A 99 -31.43 15.36 17.87
CA LEU A 99 -31.03 14.38 16.88
C LEU A 99 -31.22 14.95 15.48
N GLU A 100 -30.14 15.36 14.82
CA GLU A 100 -30.16 15.71 13.41
C GLU A 100 -30.22 14.43 12.55
N PRO A 101 -31.08 14.37 11.51
CA PRO A 101 -31.07 13.26 10.59
C PRO A 101 -29.76 13.23 9.79
N ALA A 102 -29.24 12.03 9.53
CA ALA A 102 -28.14 11.86 8.59
C ALA A 102 -28.56 12.38 7.21
N THR A 103 -27.61 12.94 6.47
CA THR A 103 -27.88 13.34 5.09
C THR A 103 -28.07 12.11 4.20
N GLU A 104 -28.72 12.28 3.05
CA GLU A 104 -28.90 11.19 2.08
C GLU A 104 -27.54 10.59 1.65
N THR A 105 -26.52 11.43 1.48
CA THR A 105 -25.16 10.99 1.11
C THR A 105 -24.49 10.19 2.23
N GLU A 106 -24.70 10.56 3.50
CA GLU A 106 -24.16 9.81 4.65
C GLU A 106 -24.84 8.45 4.80
N GLU A 107 -26.16 8.39 4.59
CA GLU A 107 -26.92 7.14 4.58
C GLU A 107 -26.40 6.20 3.49
N TYR A 108 -26.28 6.69 2.26
CA TYR A 108 -25.75 5.91 1.13
C TYR A 108 -24.32 5.42 1.39
N TYR A 109 -23.44 6.29 1.90
CA TYR A 109 -22.05 5.93 2.17
C TYR A 109 -21.97 4.73 3.11
N HIS A 110 -22.72 4.77 4.20
CA HIS A 110 -22.71 3.70 5.19
C HIS A 110 -23.45 2.44 4.70
N ASP A 111 -24.50 2.56 3.87
CA ASP A 111 -25.12 1.40 3.20
C ASP A 111 -24.13 0.70 2.26
N TYR A 112 -23.47 1.46 1.38
CA TYR A 112 -22.48 0.92 0.44
C TYR A 112 -21.29 0.29 1.16
N ARG A 113 -20.77 0.97 2.20
CA ARG A 113 -19.71 0.42 3.06
C ARG A 113 -20.14 -0.89 3.72
N GLY A 114 -21.36 -0.97 4.22
CA GLY A 114 -21.91 -2.19 4.81
C GLY A 114 -21.99 -3.34 3.79
N ARG A 115 -22.48 -3.06 2.58
CA ARG A 115 -22.52 -4.02 1.47
C ARG A 115 -21.13 -4.48 1.04
N LEU A 116 -20.17 -3.56 1.00
CA LEU A 116 -18.77 -3.85 0.72
C LEU A 116 -18.18 -4.80 1.77
N CYS A 117 -18.35 -4.50 3.06
CA CYS A 117 -17.89 -5.38 4.13
C CYS A 117 -18.54 -6.77 4.05
N ALA A 118 -19.85 -6.85 3.80
CA ALA A 118 -20.53 -8.13 3.64
C ALA A 118 -19.97 -8.94 2.45
N LEU A 119 -19.71 -8.28 1.32
CA LEU A 119 -19.12 -8.91 0.15
C LEU A 119 -17.72 -9.47 0.44
N ILE A 120 -16.85 -8.68 1.09
CA ILE A 120 -15.50 -9.12 1.43
C ILE A 120 -15.53 -10.22 2.51
N GLN A 121 -16.49 -10.17 3.43
CA GLN A 121 -16.65 -11.22 4.42
C GLN A 121 -17.05 -12.54 3.75
N ASP A 122 -18.02 -12.52 2.83
CA ASP A 122 -18.49 -13.71 2.11
C ASP A 122 -17.34 -14.39 1.36
N ILE A 123 -16.49 -13.65 0.65
CA ILE A 123 -15.32 -14.22 -0.05
C ILE A 123 -14.24 -14.75 0.90
N CYS A 124 -14.11 -14.15 2.10
CA CYS A 124 -13.11 -14.56 3.09
C CYS A 124 -13.57 -15.71 4.00
N ARG A 125 -14.82 -16.20 3.86
CA ARG A 125 -15.32 -17.33 4.66
C ARG A 125 -14.51 -18.60 4.35
N PRO A 126 -14.11 -19.37 5.37
CA PRO A 126 -13.52 -20.69 5.14
C PRO A 126 -14.51 -21.58 4.39
N SER A 127 -14.06 -22.32 3.37
CA SER A 127 -14.90 -23.32 2.69
C SER A 127 -15.45 -24.31 3.71
N ALA A 128 -16.77 -24.48 3.74
CA ALA A 128 -17.45 -25.30 4.73
C ALA A 128 -17.19 -26.81 4.54
N SER A 129 -16.71 -27.23 3.36
CA SER A 129 -16.35 -28.61 3.09
C SER A 129 -15.59 -28.73 1.75
N PRO A 130 -14.46 -29.46 1.70
CA PRO A 130 -13.72 -29.74 0.45
C PRO A 130 -14.52 -30.49 -0.63
N TRP A 131 -15.72 -30.98 -0.30
CA TRP A 131 -16.50 -31.90 -1.12
C TRP A 131 -17.61 -31.22 -1.94
N HIS A 132 -17.83 -29.90 -1.80
CA HIS A 132 -18.92 -29.16 -2.47
C HIS A 132 -18.40 -28.09 -3.46
N VAL A 133 -17.55 -28.50 -4.40
CA VAL A 133 -16.88 -27.60 -5.35
C VAL A 133 -17.88 -26.79 -6.19
N GLU A 134 -19.02 -27.38 -6.58
CA GLU A 134 -20.01 -26.71 -7.44
C GLU A 134 -20.77 -25.58 -6.71
N GLU A 135 -21.14 -25.78 -5.44
CA GLU A 135 -21.75 -24.73 -4.61
C GLU A 135 -20.77 -23.59 -4.33
N GLU A 136 -19.48 -23.92 -4.12
CA GLU A 136 -18.41 -22.94 -3.91
C GLU A 136 -18.19 -22.09 -5.18
N MET A 137 -18.25 -22.70 -6.38
CA MET A 137 -18.17 -21.97 -7.65
C MET A 137 -19.39 -21.06 -7.88
N LEU A 138 -20.61 -21.52 -7.61
CA LEU A 138 -21.83 -20.70 -7.73
C LEU A 138 -21.79 -19.50 -6.79
N HIS A 139 -21.31 -19.70 -5.56
CA HIS A 139 -21.13 -18.64 -4.57
C HIS A 139 -20.13 -17.56 -5.04
N LEU A 140 -19.01 -17.95 -5.64
CA LEU A 140 -18.01 -17.00 -6.15
C LEU A 140 -18.50 -16.21 -7.37
N VAL A 141 -19.27 -16.84 -8.26
CA VAL A 141 -19.93 -16.14 -9.38
C VAL A 141 -20.95 -15.12 -8.86
N ASP A 142 -21.70 -15.46 -7.80
CA ASP A 142 -22.61 -14.54 -7.13
C ASP A 142 -21.87 -13.32 -6.53
N ILE A 143 -20.72 -13.54 -5.88
CA ILE A 143 -19.87 -12.45 -5.36
C ILE A 143 -19.45 -11.49 -6.48
N ARG A 144 -18.98 -12.01 -7.63
CA ARG A 144 -18.61 -11.20 -8.80
C ARG A 144 -19.78 -10.32 -9.27
N LYS A 145 -20.97 -10.92 -9.35
CA LYS A 145 -22.20 -10.22 -9.75
C LYS A 145 -22.60 -9.15 -8.73
N ARG A 146 -22.56 -9.45 -7.43
CA ARG A 146 -22.88 -8.52 -6.35
C ARG A 146 -21.93 -7.33 -6.30
N ARG A 147 -20.63 -7.54 -6.54
CA ARG A 147 -19.64 -6.45 -6.67
C ARG A 147 -20.01 -5.52 -7.82
N ALA A 148 -20.23 -6.08 -9.01
CA ALA A 148 -20.60 -5.29 -10.19
C ALA A 148 -21.93 -4.54 -10.00
N GLN A 149 -22.92 -5.16 -9.33
CA GLN A 149 -24.17 -4.51 -8.97
C GLN A 149 -23.95 -3.34 -8.00
N LEU A 150 -23.08 -3.50 -7.00
CA LEU A 150 -22.73 -2.42 -6.07
C LEU A 150 -22.07 -1.26 -6.80
N ALA A 151 -21.08 -1.52 -7.66
CA ALA A 151 -20.42 -0.47 -8.45
C ALA A 151 -21.44 0.32 -9.31
N ARG A 152 -22.29 -0.38 -10.07
CA ARG A 152 -23.33 0.25 -10.89
C ARG A 152 -24.36 1.02 -10.08
N LEU A 153 -24.74 0.51 -8.90
CA LEU A 153 -25.63 1.22 -8.00
C LEU A 153 -25.04 2.55 -7.58
N ILE A 154 -23.77 2.59 -7.18
CA ILE A 154 -23.10 3.82 -6.74
C ILE A 154 -22.93 4.79 -7.94
N GLU A 155 -22.53 4.29 -9.10
CA GLU A 155 -22.41 5.07 -10.34
C GLU A 155 -23.75 5.70 -10.76
N SER A 156 -24.83 4.92 -10.74
CA SER A 156 -26.17 5.39 -11.15
C SER A 156 -26.70 6.57 -10.33
N ARG A 157 -26.16 6.78 -9.14
CA ARG A 157 -26.55 7.85 -8.22
C ARG A 157 -25.75 9.14 -8.44
N ASN A 158 -24.67 9.11 -9.23
CA ASN A 158 -23.85 10.28 -9.57
C ASN A 158 -23.41 11.12 -8.36
N HIS A 159 -22.93 10.43 -7.32
CA HIS A 159 -22.46 11.09 -6.10
C HIS A 159 -21.32 12.07 -6.39
N SER A 160 -21.47 13.31 -5.90
CA SER A 160 -20.41 14.34 -5.97
C SER A 160 -19.54 14.34 -4.72
N ASP A 161 -19.98 13.70 -3.63
CA ASP A 161 -19.27 13.69 -2.38
C ASP A 161 -18.09 12.70 -2.39
N PRO A 162 -16.95 13.04 -1.75
CA PRO A 162 -15.78 12.18 -1.78
C PRO A 162 -15.94 10.86 -1.01
N ASP A 163 -16.91 10.75 -0.09
CA ASP A 163 -17.09 9.55 0.74
C ASP A 163 -17.72 8.43 -0.09
N ASN A 164 -18.82 8.69 -0.79
CA ASN A 164 -19.42 7.73 -1.71
C ASN A 164 -18.52 7.41 -2.91
N GLN A 165 -17.85 8.43 -3.47
CA GLN A 165 -16.86 8.23 -4.55
C GLN A 165 -15.72 7.30 -4.11
N SER A 166 -15.29 7.37 -2.85
CA SER A 166 -14.24 6.50 -2.35
C SER A 166 -14.63 5.01 -2.37
N ILE A 167 -15.87 4.69 -2.02
CA ILE A 167 -16.37 3.31 -2.07
C ILE A 167 -16.47 2.84 -3.52
N LEU A 168 -16.92 3.70 -4.45
CA LEU A 168 -16.90 3.38 -5.88
C LEU A 168 -15.48 3.05 -6.37
N LEU A 169 -14.49 3.85 -6.01
CA LEU A 169 -13.10 3.61 -6.39
C LEU A 169 -12.54 2.31 -5.83
N ASP A 170 -13.01 1.85 -4.67
CA ASP A 170 -12.64 0.56 -4.11
C ASP A 170 -13.31 -0.61 -4.85
N VAL A 171 -14.55 -0.47 -5.34
CA VAL A 171 -15.31 -1.61 -5.92
C VAL A 171 -15.32 -1.67 -7.45
N LYS A 172 -14.99 -0.58 -8.14
CA LYS A 172 -15.02 -0.49 -9.59
C LYS A 172 -13.96 -1.39 -10.25
N ASP A 173 -14.17 -1.69 -11.52
CA ASP A 173 -13.23 -2.48 -12.30
C ASP A 173 -11.85 -1.77 -12.37
N GLY A 174 -10.78 -2.56 -12.23
CA GLY A 174 -9.40 -2.06 -12.20
C GLY A 174 -8.94 -1.49 -10.85
N SER A 175 -9.74 -1.58 -9.77
CA SER A 175 -9.26 -1.30 -8.42
C SER A 175 -8.42 -2.45 -7.86
N GLN A 176 -7.57 -2.20 -6.85
CA GLN A 176 -6.79 -3.27 -6.18
C GLN A 176 -7.69 -4.31 -5.51
N LEU A 177 -8.85 -3.89 -4.98
CA LEU A 177 -9.82 -4.82 -4.40
C LEU A 177 -10.55 -5.63 -5.46
N TRP A 178 -10.86 -5.03 -6.61
CA TRP A 178 -11.36 -5.77 -7.77
C TRP A 178 -10.36 -6.83 -8.21
N GLU A 179 -9.08 -6.47 -8.41
CA GLU A 179 -8.02 -7.41 -8.77
C GLU A 179 -7.93 -8.55 -7.74
N ALA A 180 -7.92 -8.23 -6.44
CA ALA A 180 -7.87 -9.24 -5.39
C ALA A 180 -9.09 -10.18 -5.43
N ILE A 181 -10.30 -9.67 -5.65
CA ILE A 181 -11.52 -10.47 -5.78
C ILE A 181 -11.44 -11.36 -7.02
N GLU A 182 -11.09 -10.81 -8.18
CA GLU A 182 -11.02 -11.56 -9.44
C GLU A 182 -9.95 -12.65 -9.38
N THR A 183 -8.75 -12.35 -8.87
CA THR A 183 -7.71 -13.36 -8.65
C THR A 183 -8.24 -14.46 -7.74
N SER A 184 -8.93 -14.13 -6.65
CA SER A 184 -9.52 -15.13 -5.75
C SER A 184 -10.51 -16.06 -6.44
N ILE A 185 -11.36 -15.49 -7.30
CA ILE A 185 -12.35 -16.27 -8.04
C ILE A 185 -11.65 -17.15 -9.08
N ASN A 186 -10.70 -16.60 -9.84
CA ASN A 186 -9.98 -17.32 -10.89
C ASN A 186 -9.16 -18.49 -10.33
N VAL A 187 -8.57 -18.32 -9.14
CA VAL A 187 -7.91 -19.44 -8.42
C VAL A 187 -8.87 -20.60 -8.19
N ALA A 188 -10.07 -20.30 -7.69
CA ALA A 188 -11.05 -21.30 -7.35
C ALA A 188 -11.70 -21.96 -8.57
N THR A 189 -11.88 -21.22 -9.68
CA THR A 189 -12.57 -21.70 -10.87
C THR A 189 -11.64 -22.31 -11.93
N GLU A 190 -10.40 -21.82 -12.06
CA GLU A 190 -9.51 -22.16 -13.18
C GLU A 190 -8.23 -22.89 -12.76
N ARG A 191 -8.04 -23.17 -11.45
CA ARG A 191 -6.96 -24.00 -10.86
C ARG A 191 -5.58 -23.86 -11.54
N GLY A 192 -5.13 -22.63 -11.73
CA GLY A 192 -3.74 -22.34 -12.10
C GLY A 192 -2.86 -22.18 -10.86
N ILE A 193 -1.67 -22.82 -10.88
CA ILE A 193 -0.71 -22.82 -9.74
C ILE A 193 -0.23 -21.40 -9.41
N GLU A 194 -0.04 -20.54 -10.41
CA GLU A 194 0.45 -19.17 -10.24
C GLU A 194 -0.59 -18.28 -9.55
N GLN A 195 -1.84 -18.34 -9.99
CA GLN A 195 -2.94 -17.59 -9.38
C GLN A 195 -3.11 -18.02 -7.92
N GLU A 196 -2.99 -19.32 -7.61
CA GLU A 196 -3.14 -19.85 -6.25
C GLU A 196 -2.06 -19.29 -5.31
N LEU A 197 -0.83 -19.15 -5.80
CA LEU A 197 0.27 -18.52 -5.10
C LEU A 197 0.04 -17.03 -4.86
N GLU A 198 -0.44 -16.28 -5.85
CA GLU A 198 -0.74 -14.84 -5.72
C GLU A 198 -1.85 -14.58 -4.69
N TYR A 199 -2.92 -15.37 -4.73
CA TYR A 199 -4.02 -15.28 -3.76
C TYR A 199 -3.54 -15.55 -2.33
N LYS A 200 -2.78 -16.63 -2.13
CA LYS A 200 -2.23 -17.02 -0.82
C LYS A 200 -1.18 -16.03 -0.31
N ARG A 201 -0.38 -15.43 -1.20
CA ARG A 201 0.66 -14.48 -0.81
C ARG A 201 0.11 -13.11 -0.46
N TRP A 202 -0.89 -12.60 -1.18
CA TRP A 202 -1.33 -11.21 -1.02
C TRP A 202 -2.84 -11.00 -1.04
N GLY A 203 -3.57 -11.58 -2.01
CA GLY A 203 -4.99 -11.29 -2.21
C GLY A 203 -5.87 -11.51 -0.97
N ALA A 204 -5.71 -12.67 -0.31
CA ALA A 204 -6.48 -12.99 0.90
C ALA A 204 -6.16 -12.04 2.08
N HIS A 205 -4.91 -11.64 2.24
CA HIS A 205 -4.49 -10.74 3.31
C HIS A 205 -4.93 -9.29 3.04
N PHE A 206 -4.84 -8.85 1.78
CA PHE A 206 -5.30 -7.53 1.35
C PHE A 206 -6.81 -7.38 1.56
N MET A 207 -7.62 -8.35 1.12
CA MET A 207 -9.07 -8.32 1.33
C MET A 207 -9.44 -8.27 2.82
N ARG A 208 -8.80 -9.09 3.67
CA ARG A 208 -9.02 -9.02 5.12
C ARG A 208 -8.60 -7.68 5.71
N SER A 209 -7.55 -7.07 5.19
CA SER A 209 -7.11 -5.71 5.57
C SER A 209 -8.15 -4.66 5.19
N MET A 210 -8.73 -4.74 4.00
CA MET A 210 -9.80 -3.84 3.54
C MET A 210 -11.08 -4.04 4.36
N LEU A 211 -11.50 -5.28 4.59
CA LEU A 211 -12.63 -5.59 5.48
C LEU A 211 -12.40 -4.98 6.85
N PHE A 212 -11.22 -5.18 7.43
CA PHE A 212 -10.87 -4.57 8.71
C PHE A 212 -10.90 -3.04 8.65
N ALA A 213 -10.37 -2.41 7.61
CA ALA A 213 -10.38 -0.95 7.45
C ALA A 213 -11.80 -0.38 7.46
N HIS A 214 -12.71 -0.96 6.65
CA HIS A 214 -14.08 -0.46 6.54
C HIS A 214 -14.95 -0.83 7.74
N ALA A 215 -14.79 -2.04 8.27
CA ALA A 215 -15.50 -2.45 9.46
C ALA A 215 -15.06 -1.65 10.67
N MET A 216 -13.74 -1.42 10.77
CA MET A 216 -13.17 -0.64 11.85
C MET A 216 -13.09 0.87 11.57
N GLN A 217 -13.60 1.38 10.45
CA GLN A 217 -13.49 2.81 10.09
C GLN A 217 -12.09 3.39 10.36
N ARG A 218 -11.07 2.67 9.91
CA ARG A 218 -9.67 2.94 10.21
C ARG A 218 -8.86 3.08 8.95
N ARG A 219 -8.03 4.11 8.92
CA ARG A 219 -7.02 4.28 7.88
C ARG A 219 -5.84 3.37 8.20
N ASN A 220 -5.74 2.25 7.49
CA ASN A 220 -4.61 1.31 7.58
C ASN A 220 -3.75 1.27 6.31
N THR A 221 -4.10 2.06 5.29
CA THR A 221 -3.42 2.16 4.00
C THR A 221 -3.31 3.62 3.59
N PHE A 222 -2.31 3.90 2.74
CA PHE A 222 -2.07 5.21 2.14
C PHE A 222 -2.49 5.27 0.66
N LYS A 223 -2.99 4.16 0.10
CA LYS A 223 -3.27 4.03 -1.34
C LYS A 223 -4.76 3.96 -1.66
N ASP A 224 -5.52 3.26 -0.83
CA ASP A 224 -6.89 2.87 -1.17
C ASP A 224 -7.90 3.95 -0.76
N ALA A 225 -8.80 4.28 -1.68
CA ALA A 225 -9.60 5.50 -1.61
C ALA A 225 -10.53 5.49 -0.39
N GLY A 226 -11.22 4.38 -0.12
CA GLY A 226 -12.12 4.27 1.02
C GLY A 226 -11.42 4.43 2.36
N PRO A 227 -10.39 3.63 2.68
CA PRO A 227 -9.66 3.76 3.94
C PRO A 227 -9.03 5.15 4.14
N LEU A 228 -8.65 5.85 3.07
CA LEU A 228 -8.14 7.23 3.14
C LEU A 228 -9.18 8.23 3.67
N ARG A 229 -10.48 7.90 3.70
CA ARG A 229 -11.53 8.74 4.26
C ARG A 229 -11.55 8.75 5.79
N TYR A 230 -11.03 7.71 6.45
CA TYR A 230 -11.05 7.64 7.91
C TYR A 230 -10.01 8.58 8.53
N GLY A 231 -10.41 9.31 9.57
CA GLY A 231 -9.56 10.27 10.30
C GLY A 231 -9.34 11.62 9.61
N ILE A 232 -9.95 11.89 8.44
CA ILE A 232 -9.77 13.16 7.71
C ILE A 232 -10.28 14.40 8.45
N ARG A 233 -11.26 14.23 9.36
CA ARG A 233 -11.88 15.34 10.11
C ARG A 233 -11.21 15.55 11.48
N SER A 234 -10.11 14.85 11.76
CA SER A 234 -9.45 14.88 13.05
C SER A 234 -8.11 15.60 12.97
N PRO A 235 -8.01 16.83 13.54
CA PRO A 235 -6.75 17.54 13.61
C PRO A 235 -5.66 16.71 14.28
N LEU A 236 -5.98 16.05 15.41
CA LEU A 236 -5.02 15.18 16.10
C LEU A 236 -4.48 14.06 15.20
N PHE A 237 -5.35 13.38 14.46
CA PHE A 237 -4.91 12.30 13.58
C PHE A 237 -4.06 12.84 12.42
N LEU A 238 -4.46 13.98 11.84
CA LEU A 238 -3.73 14.61 10.75
C LEU A 238 -2.38 15.15 11.22
N ASP A 239 -2.29 15.73 12.41
CA ASP A 239 -1.04 16.20 13.02
C ASP A 239 -0.12 15.03 13.31
N CYS A 240 -0.63 13.96 13.94
CA CYS A 240 0.15 12.73 14.16
C CYS A 240 0.58 12.09 12.85
N LYS A 241 -0.27 12.10 11.82
CA LYS A 241 0.07 11.60 10.49
C LYS A 241 1.14 12.48 9.85
N GLN A 242 1.02 13.80 9.91
CA GLN A 242 1.99 14.72 9.34
C GLN A 242 3.32 14.63 10.06
N GLU A 243 3.31 14.52 11.38
CA GLU A 243 4.51 14.27 12.19
C GLU A 243 5.12 12.92 11.82
N PHE A 244 4.31 11.86 11.67
CA PHE A 244 4.78 10.55 11.21
C PHE A 244 5.33 10.62 9.79
N ASP A 245 4.66 11.26 8.84
CA ASP A 245 5.12 11.40 7.45
C ASP A 245 6.37 12.28 7.36
N THR A 246 6.46 13.31 8.19
CA THR A 246 7.65 14.18 8.31
C THR A 246 8.80 13.41 8.93
N PHE A 247 8.54 12.67 10.01
CA PHE A 247 9.51 11.79 10.63
C PHE A 247 9.94 10.72 9.65
N TYR A 248 9.02 10.01 8.99
CA TYR A 248 9.26 8.95 8.01
C TYR A 248 10.01 9.48 6.78
N GLY A 249 9.64 10.65 6.28
CA GLY A 249 10.35 11.35 5.21
C GLY A 249 11.75 11.84 5.61
N ARG A 250 11.98 12.08 6.91
CA ARG A 250 13.29 12.38 7.51
C ARG A 250 14.00 11.14 8.06
N TYR A 251 13.31 10.00 8.14
CA TYR A 251 13.75 8.80 8.84
C TYR A 251 14.76 8.10 7.95
N LYS A 252 16.03 8.29 8.27
CA LYS A 252 17.16 7.57 7.69
C LYS A 252 17.51 6.30 8.50
N GLY A 253 16.53 5.65 9.13
CA GLY A 253 16.76 4.49 10.00
C GLY A 253 16.73 3.15 9.25
N PRO A 254 17.32 2.08 9.81
CA PRO A 254 17.53 0.82 9.12
C PRO A 254 16.18 0.14 8.89
N GLY A 255 15.86 -0.11 7.62
CA GLY A 255 14.57 -0.63 7.15
C GLY A 255 14.13 -1.88 7.91
N LYS A 256 12.86 -1.93 8.33
CA LYS A 256 12.24 -3.06 9.05
C LYS A 256 10.72 -3.10 8.73
N LEU A 257 10.00 -4.20 8.43
CA LEU A 257 10.26 -5.66 8.50
C LEU A 257 9.13 -6.49 7.82
N LYS A 258 9.54 -7.57 7.11
CA LYS A 258 8.96 -8.94 6.99
C LYS A 258 7.64 -9.20 6.23
N PHE A 259 7.77 -9.92 5.11
CA PHE A 259 6.83 -10.06 3.99
C PHE A 259 5.99 -8.83 3.55
N MET A 260 6.42 -7.57 3.42
CA MET A 260 7.53 -6.71 3.87
C MET A 260 9.00 -7.18 3.96
N SER A 261 9.37 -8.40 3.57
CA SER A 261 10.76 -8.91 3.55
C SER A 261 11.31 -8.89 2.15
N GLU A 262 10.42 -8.90 1.15
CA GLU A 262 10.76 -8.69 -0.27
C GLU A 262 10.61 -7.21 -0.64
N LEU A 263 9.65 -6.48 -0.04
CA LEU A 263 9.43 -5.05 -0.32
C LEU A 263 10.39 -4.11 0.44
N ASN A 264 11.03 -4.58 1.50
CA ASN A 264 11.87 -3.78 2.40
C ASN A 264 13.32 -4.25 2.42
N GLN A 265 13.80 -4.81 1.31
CA GLN A 265 15.24 -4.78 1.09
C GLN A 265 15.57 -3.43 0.45
N LEU A 266 16.28 -2.59 1.21
CA LEU A 266 16.89 -1.32 0.75
C LEU A 266 17.98 -1.55 -0.31
N ASP A 267 18.08 -2.76 -0.86
CA ASP A 267 19.11 -3.26 -1.76
C ASP A 267 18.63 -3.28 -3.23
N ARG A 268 17.66 -2.43 -3.57
CA ARG A 268 17.23 -2.24 -4.95
C ARG A 268 18.36 -1.61 -5.77
N SER A 269 18.83 -2.37 -6.75
CA SER A 269 19.73 -2.01 -7.85
C SER A 269 20.79 -0.94 -7.54
N CYS A 270 21.74 -1.24 -6.65
CA CYS A 270 22.92 -0.39 -6.41
C CYS A 270 24.23 -1.20 -6.23
N TRP A 271 25.37 -0.53 -6.34
CA TRP A 271 26.69 -1.07 -5.96
C TRP A 271 27.38 -0.19 -4.89
N ALA A 272 28.34 -0.75 -4.16
CA ALA A 272 28.99 -0.07 -3.05
C ALA A 272 29.88 1.10 -3.52
N GLY A 273 29.89 2.21 -2.77
CA GLY A 273 30.62 3.42 -3.12
C GLY A 273 32.12 3.26 -3.31
N GLN A 274 32.73 2.29 -2.63
CA GLN A 274 34.15 1.96 -2.81
C GLN A 274 34.46 1.20 -4.11
N CYS A 275 33.45 0.71 -4.84
CA CYS A 275 33.66 0.11 -6.15
C CYS A 275 34.10 1.20 -7.12
N THR A 276 35.14 0.90 -7.90
CA THR A 276 35.63 1.82 -8.91
C THR A 276 34.73 1.81 -10.15
N ILE A 277 34.50 2.98 -10.70
CA ILE A 277 33.77 3.20 -11.94
C ILE A 277 34.70 3.89 -12.95
N GLU A 278 34.70 3.42 -14.19
CA GLU A 278 35.54 3.97 -15.25
C GLU A 278 34.98 5.29 -15.78
N THR A 279 35.79 6.35 -15.69
CA THR A 279 35.45 7.70 -16.17
C THR A 279 36.36 8.16 -17.30
N GLU A 280 35.85 9.02 -18.18
CA GLU A 280 36.57 9.49 -19.38
C GLU A 280 37.87 10.25 -19.03
N LYS A 281 37.83 11.09 -17.99
CA LYS A 281 38.94 12.01 -17.67
C LYS A 281 39.78 11.59 -16.46
N ARG A 282 39.16 10.93 -15.48
CA ARG A 282 39.80 10.62 -14.19
C ARG A 282 40.21 9.14 -14.08
N GLY A 283 39.96 8.34 -15.12
CA GLY A 283 40.14 6.89 -15.10
C GLY A 283 39.18 6.23 -14.12
N ALA A 284 39.59 5.08 -13.56
CA ALA A 284 38.85 4.37 -12.53
C ALA A 284 38.90 5.13 -11.20
N ILE A 285 37.75 5.64 -10.75
CA ILE A 285 37.61 6.32 -9.45
C ILE A 285 36.58 5.61 -8.58
N PRO A 286 36.63 5.71 -7.24
CA PRO A 286 35.54 5.23 -6.40
C PRO A 286 34.22 5.89 -6.80
N THR A 287 33.14 5.11 -6.86
CA THR A 287 31.80 5.63 -7.18
C THR A 287 31.37 6.73 -6.22
N SER A 288 31.79 6.67 -4.96
CA SER A 288 31.55 7.72 -3.96
C SER A 288 32.19 9.08 -4.29
N SER A 289 33.14 9.11 -5.22
CA SER A 289 33.82 10.33 -5.69
C SER A 289 33.30 10.82 -7.05
N LEU A 290 32.25 10.17 -7.57
CA LEU A 290 31.59 10.55 -8.81
C LEU A 290 30.73 11.80 -8.58
N GLU A 291 30.77 12.72 -9.53
CA GLU A 291 30.02 13.97 -9.53
C GLU A 291 29.09 14.03 -10.73
N VAL A 292 27.98 14.76 -10.61
CA VAL A 292 27.09 14.99 -11.74
C VAL A 292 27.84 15.78 -12.81
N GLY A 293 27.71 15.36 -14.07
CA GLY A 293 28.48 15.91 -15.20
C GLY A 293 29.75 15.11 -15.52
N ASP A 294 30.20 14.19 -14.66
CA ASP A 294 31.21 13.21 -15.06
C ASP A 294 30.68 12.34 -16.21
N ARG A 295 31.60 11.84 -17.04
CA ARG A 295 31.26 10.90 -18.11
C ARG A 295 31.79 9.51 -17.79
N VAL A 296 30.90 8.55 -17.65
CA VAL A 296 31.22 7.16 -17.28
C VAL A 296 31.20 6.26 -18.50
N ARG A 297 32.03 5.21 -18.49
CA ARG A 297 32.11 4.24 -19.59
C ARG A 297 30.86 3.37 -19.61
N THR A 298 30.19 3.34 -20.76
CA THR A 298 29.06 2.44 -21.09
C THR A 298 29.43 1.54 -22.27
N GLN A 299 28.59 0.54 -22.58
CA GLN A 299 28.75 -0.27 -23.79
C GLN A 299 28.61 0.54 -25.09
N ALA A 300 27.85 1.65 -25.08
CA ALA A 300 27.68 2.57 -26.21
C ALA A 300 28.65 3.78 -26.18
N GLY A 301 29.76 3.67 -25.45
CA GLY A 301 30.74 4.75 -25.26
C GLY A 301 30.51 5.54 -23.96
N PHE A 302 31.16 6.70 -23.82
CA PHE A 302 31.02 7.50 -22.60
C PHE A 302 29.68 8.25 -22.57
N ARG A 303 29.01 8.26 -21.41
CA ARG A 303 27.76 9.01 -21.17
C ARG A 303 27.87 9.87 -19.93
N GLU A 304 27.30 11.07 -20.01
CA GLU A 304 27.25 11.99 -18.88
C GLU A 304 26.33 11.47 -17.76
N VAL A 305 26.78 11.57 -16.52
CA VAL A 305 26.00 11.29 -15.32
C VAL A 305 25.08 12.48 -15.08
N LYS A 306 23.77 12.28 -15.25
CA LYS A 306 22.74 13.31 -14.98
C LYS A 306 22.17 13.21 -13.57
N GLY A 307 22.27 12.05 -12.94
CA GLY A 307 21.80 11.82 -11.59
C GLY A 307 22.64 10.80 -10.84
N ILE A 308 22.89 11.08 -9.57
CA ILE A 308 23.53 10.14 -8.63
C ILE A 308 22.56 9.91 -7.47
N VAL A 309 22.30 8.65 -7.13
CA VAL A 309 21.39 8.24 -6.06
C VAL A 309 22.18 7.54 -4.95
N PRO A 310 22.74 8.28 -3.98
CA PRO A 310 23.41 7.68 -2.83
C PRO A 310 22.38 7.17 -1.81
N THR A 311 22.51 5.90 -1.42
CA THR A 311 21.62 5.23 -0.46
C THR A 311 22.45 4.68 0.71
N PRO A 312 22.41 5.30 1.90
CA PRO A 312 23.04 4.74 3.09
C PRO A 312 22.38 3.42 3.52
N VAL A 313 23.19 2.43 3.87
CA VAL A 313 22.74 1.09 4.27
C VAL A 313 23.53 0.55 5.46
N GLU A 314 22.88 -0.25 6.30
CA GLU A 314 23.51 -0.93 7.44
C GLU A 314 23.24 -2.44 7.38
N LYS A 315 24.30 -3.24 7.47
CA LYS A 315 24.28 -4.71 7.58
C LYS A 315 23.41 -5.40 6.53
N ILE A 316 23.42 -4.89 5.30
CA ILE A 316 22.72 -5.53 4.17
C ILE A 316 23.51 -6.73 3.67
N LYS A 317 22.82 -7.70 3.05
CA LYS A 317 23.47 -8.78 2.31
C LYS A 317 23.93 -8.23 0.96
N ILE A 318 25.23 -8.29 0.68
CA ILE A 318 25.81 -7.89 -0.60
C ILE A 318 26.43 -9.10 -1.29
N ARG A 319 26.60 -9.03 -2.61
CA ARG A 319 27.37 -9.99 -3.39
C ARG A 319 28.76 -9.44 -3.64
N ARG A 320 29.77 -10.23 -3.28
CA ARG A 320 31.19 -9.93 -3.50
C ARG A 320 31.72 -10.83 -4.61
N TYR A 321 32.15 -10.24 -5.71
CA TYR A 321 32.87 -10.96 -6.76
C TYR A 321 34.35 -10.99 -6.44
N ARG A 322 34.92 -12.19 -6.24
CA ARG A 322 36.34 -12.33 -5.84
C ARG A 322 37.32 -11.77 -6.86
N ASN A 323 37.04 -11.94 -8.16
CA ASN A 323 37.98 -11.59 -9.23
C ASN A 323 37.99 -10.08 -9.52
N SER A 324 36.83 -9.42 -9.50
CA SER A 324 36.70 -7.99 -9.75
C SER A 324 36.75 -7.14 -8.47
N GLY A 325 36.45 -7.72 -7.31
CA GLY A 325 36.19 -6.97 -6.09
C GLY A 325 34.87 -6.20 -6.12
N LEU A 326 34.00 -6.45 -7.11
CA LEU A 326 32.67 -5.83 -7.18
C LEU A 326 31.85 -6.20 -5.95
N LEU A 327 31.30 -5.18 -5.30
CA LEU A 327 30.38 -5.29 -4.20
C LEU A 327 29.04 -4.71 -4.61
N ILE A 328 28.07 -5.58 -4.86
CA ILE A 328 26.81 -5.22 -5.50
C ILE A 328 25.62 -5.91 -4.86
N THR A 329 24.45 -5.27 -4.90
CA THR A 329 23.25 -5.89 -4.32
C THR A 329 22.83 -7.13 -5.11
N PRO A 330 22.16 -8.12 -4.47
CA PRO A 330 21.85 -9.40 -5.11
C PRO A 330 20.95 -9.29 -6.35
N TRP A 331 20.23 -8.17 -6.48
CA TRP A 331 19.20 -7.91 -7.48
C TRP A 331 19.59 -6.81 -8.48
N HIS A 332 20.84 -6.35 -8.50
CA HIS A 332 21.30 -5.39 -9.50
C HIS A 332 21.79 -6.15 -10.74
N PRO A 333 21.11 -6.07 -11.90
CA PRO A 333 21.53 -6.78 -13.10
C PRO A 333 22.96 -6.44 -13.51
N ILE A 334 23.77 -7.47 -13.74
CA ILE A 334 25.11 -7.33 -14.28
C ILE A 334 25.27 -8.14 -15.56
N ALA A 335 26.26 -7.78 -16.36
CA ALA A 335 26.65 -8.56 -17.53
C ALA A 335 28.16 -8.81 -17.56
N TYR A 336 28.53 -10.02 -17.98
CA TYR A 336 29.89 -10.40 -18.32
C TYR A 336 30.18 -10.10 -19.80
N PHE A 337 31.44 -9.86 -20.11
CA PHE A 337 31.93 -10.07 -21.48
C PHE A 337 33.10 -11.07 -21.45
N GLY A 338 32.91 -12.19 -22.12
CA GLY A 338 34.00 -12.96 -22.73
C GLY A 338 34.21 -12.49 -24.19
N GLU A 339 35.31 -12.88 -24.81
CA GLU A 339 35.73 -12.42 -26.16
C GLU A 339 34.74 -12.66 -27.31
N GLN A 340 33.61 -13.38 -27.10
CA GLN A 340 32.62 -13.64 -28.13
C GLN A 340 31.23 -13.08 -27.76
N SER A 341 30.77 -12.20 -28.64
CA SER A 341 29.58 -11.36 -28.62
C SER A 341 28.27 -12.05 -28.21
N GLN A 342 27.86 -11.88 -26.94
CA GLN A 342 26.54 -11.39 -26.50
C GLN A 342 26.53 -11.30 -24.96
N SER A 343 26.26 -10.13 -24.40
CA SER A 343 26.20 -9.95 -22.94
C SER A 343 24.94 -10.59 -22.37
N LYS A 344 25.09 -11.73 -21.69
CA LYS A 344 24.02 -12.27 -20.86
C LYS A 344 23.91 -11.46 -19.57
N TRP A 345 22.78 -10.80 -19.38
CA TRP A 345 22.44 -10.14 -18.12
C TRP A 345 21.92 -11.16 -17.11
N ILE A 346 22.38 -11.06 -15.87
CA ILE A 346 21.97 -11.95 -14.78
C ILE A 346 21.81 -11.16 -13.48
N PHE A 347 21.07 -11.73 -12.53
CA PHE A 347 21.10 -11.24 -11.16
C PHE A 347 22.26 -11.87 -10.39
N PRO A 348 23.06 -11.10 -9.62
CA PRO A 348 24.14 -11.62 -8.80
C PRO A 348 23.71 -12.72 -7.81
N HIS A 349 22.44 -12.76 -7.37
CA HIS A 349 21.99 -13.84 -6.50
C HIS A 349 21.94 -15.22 -7.16
N GLU A 350 21.86 -15.28 -8.50
CA GLU A 350 21.81 -16.49 -9.32
C GLU A 350 23.20 -16.96 -9.73
N ASP A 351 24.21 -16.14 -9.45
CA ASP A 351 25.57 -16.35 -9.90
C ASP A 351 26.41 -17.04 -8.82
N SER A 352 26.91 -18.23 -9.14
CA SER A 352 27.81 -18.98 -8.27
C SER A 352 29.21 -18.37 -8.16
N GLY A 353 29.55 -17.39 -9.00
CA GLY A 353 30.83 -16.67 -9.01
C GLY A 353 30.98 -15.59 -7.94
N CYS A 354 29.97 -15.39 -7.09
CA CYS A 354 30.00 -14.40 -6.03
C CYS A 354 29.72 -14.99 -4.64
N GLU A 355 30.23 -14.31 -3.62
CA GLU A 355 30.02 -14.68 -2.22
C GLU A 355 29.03 -13.74 -1.54
N ILE A 356 28.38 -14.23 -0.50
CA ILE A 356 27.50 -13.42 0.34
C ILE A 356 28.33 -12.78 1.44
N ASP A 357 28.25 -11.46 1.55
CA ASP A 357 28.92 -10.68 2.58
C ASP A 357 27.93 -9.72 3.27
N ALA A 358 28.32 -9.18 4.43
CA ALA A 358 27.58 -8.14 5.13
C ALA A 358 28.21 -6.77 4.84
N TYR A 359 27.39 -5.80 4.42
CA TYR A 359 27.88 -4.45 4.10
C TYR A 359 27.14 -3.36 4.88
N THR A 360 27.92 -2.41 5.39
CA THR A 360 27.45 -1.14 5.97
C THR A 360 28.23 -0.02 5.29
N GLY A 361 27.53 0.97 4.76
CA GLY A 361 28.13 2.06 3.99
C GLY A 361 27.10 2.79 3.13
N VAL A 362 27.51 3.24 1.94
CA VAL A 362 26.62 3.89 0.97
C VAL A 362 26.71 3.14 -0.35
N ILE A 363 25.56 2.77 -0.90
CA ILE A 363 25.43 2.18 -2.22
C ILE A 363 24.87 3.22 -3.21
N TYR A 364 25.17 3.07 -4.48
CA TYR A 364 24.89 4.07 -5.50
C TYR A 364 24.15 3.45 -6.69
N SER A 365 23.16 4.18 -7.21
CA SER A 365 22.63 4.03 -8.58
C SER A 365 22.89 5.30 -9.37
N LEU A 366 22.99 5.18 -10.68
CA LEU A 366 23.22 6.30 -11.58
C LEU A 366 22.04 6.47 -12.54
N LEU A 367 21.77 7.71 -12.91
CA LEU A 367 20.98 8.08 -14.08
C LEU A 367 21.94 8.76 -15.07
N LEU A 368 22.03 8.21 -16.28
CA LEU A 368 22.87 8.78 -17.33
C LEU A 368 22.06 9.75 -18.20
N GLU A 369 22.71 10.44 -19.13
CA GLU A 369 22.02 11.21 -20.15
C GLU A 369 21.06 10.33 -20.97
N GLU A 370 19.93 10.91 -21.37
CA GLU A 370 18.91 10.18 -22.11
C GLU A 370 19.47 9.68 -23.45
N ASP A 371 19.20 8.41 -23.74
CA ASP A 371 19.63 7.75 -24.96
C ASP A 371 18.60 6.67 -25.30
N GLY A 372 18.30 6.50 -26.59
CA GLY A 372 17.34 5.51 -27.07
C GLY A 372 17.87 4.07 -27.01
N GLU A 373 19.18 3.89 -26.89
CA GLU A 373 19.83 2.58 -26.88
C GLU A 373 20.03 2.04 -25.45
N PRO A 374 19.50 0.85 -25.10
CA PRO A 374 19.72 0.24 -23.78
C PRO A 374 21.20 0.00 -23.43
N SER A 375 22.06 -0.13 -24.45
CA SER A 375 23.51 -0.29 -24.29
C SER A 375 24.22 0.99 -23.83
N ALA A 376 23.55 2.15 -23.91
CA ALA A 376 24.03 3.41 -23.33
C ALA A 376 23.71 3.55 -21.83
N HIS A 377 22.88 2.67 -21.27
CA HIS A 377 22.40 2.76 -19.88
C HIS A 377 22.96 1.66 -19.00
N ASN A 378 24.29 1.60 -18.96
CA ASN A 378 25.08 0.75 -18.08
C ASN A 378 26.42 1.42 -17.79
N ALA A 379 27.03 1.09 -16.66
CA ALA A 379 28.33 1.60 -16.25
C ALA A 379 29.32 0.44 -16.06
N LEU A 380 30.58 0.67 -16.45
CA LEU A 380 31.67 -0.25 -16.17
C LEU A 380 32.18 -0.05 -14.74
N VAL A 381 31.81 -0.95 -13.84
CA VAL A 381 32.12 -0.90 -12.41
C VAL A 381 32.94 -2.13 -12.04
N GLN A 382 34.16 -1.91 -11.54
CA GLN A 382 35.11 -3.00 -11.25
C GLN A 382 35.26 -3.98 -12.44
N GLY A 383 35.27 -3.46 -13.67
CA GLY A 383 35.38 -4.28 -14.88
C GLY A 383 34.12 -5.08 -15.26
N MET A 384 32.99 -4.87 -14.59
CA MET A 384 31.70 -5.52 -14.89
C MET A 384 30.65 -4.49 -15.31
N TRP A 385 29.78 -4.85 -16.24
CA TRP A 385 28.70 -3.96 -16.68
C TRP A 385 27.55 -4.02 -15.68
N CYS A 386 27.24 -2.88 -15.07
CA CYS A 386 26.15 -2.71 -14.12
C CYS A 386 25.08 -1.81 -14.76
N VAL A 387 23.81 -2.19 -14.72
CA VAL A 387 22.73 -1.41 -15.35
C VAL A 387 22.50 -0.07 -14.62
N THR A 388 22.17 0.99 -15.36
CA THR A 388 21.77 2.28 -14.76
C THR A 388 20.26 2.47 -14.78
N LEU A 389 19.76 3.46 -14.05
CA LEU A 389 18.35 3.84 -14.08
C LEU A 389 17.96 4.38 -15.47
N GLY A 390 16.70 4.20 -15.85
CA GLY A 390 16.16 4.73 -17.11
C GLY A 390 16.63 3.99 -18.36
N HIS A 391 17.00 2.71 -18.23
CA HIS A 391 17.73 1.96 -19.27
C HIS A 391 16.95 1.52 -20.51
N GLY A 392 15.69 1.95 -20.68
CA GLY A 392 14.88 1.70 -21.86
C GLY A 392 14.26 0.30 -21.99
N VAL A 393 14.61 -0.66 -21.12
CA VAL A 393 14.06 -2.04 -21.18
C VAL A 393 12.85 -2.16 -20.24
N ILE A 394 11.64 -2.09 -20.80
CA ILE A 394 10.39 -1.93 -20.01
C ILE A 394 9.54 -3.21 -19.92
N LYS A 395 9.49 -4.03 -20.98
CA LYS A 395 8.52 -5.15 -21.12
C LYS A 395 9.11 -6.45 -21.69
N ASP A 396 10.42 -6.62 -21.73
CA ASP A 396 11.04 -7.84 -22.26
C ASP A 396 11.19 -8.90 -21.16
N GLU A 397 10.25 -9.83 -21.07
CA GLU A 397 10.24 -10.86 -20.02
C GLU A 397 11.48 -11.78 -20.01
N ALA A 398 12.22 -11.86 -21.11
CA ALA A 398 13.46 -12.64 -21.19
C ALA A 398 14.69 -11.87 -20.70
N ASP A 399 14.61 -10.54 -20.56
CA ASP A 399 15.69 -9.69 -20.09
C ASP A 399 15.49 -9.36 -18.61
N VAL A 400 16.42 -9.79 -17.75
CA VAL A 400 16.37 -9.54 -16.29
C VAL A 400 16.35 -8.05 -15.92
N ARG A 401 16.72 -7.16 -16.85
CA ARG A 401 16.62 -5.71 -16.64
C ARG A 401 15.19 -5.20 -16.78
N ALA A 402 14.29 -5.92 -17.46
CA ALA A 402 12.98 -5.41 -17.84
C ALA A 402 12.16 -4.98 -16.64
N HIS A 403 11.83 -3.68 -16.59
CA HIS A 403 11.07 -3.12 -15.49
C HIS A 403 10.28 -1.88 -15.91
N LYS A 404 8.96 -1.88 -15.66
CA LYS A 404 8.05 -0.79 -16.08
C LYS A 404 8.48 0.60 -15.61
N TYR A 405 8.94 0.69 -14.37
CA TYR A 405 9.40 1.94 -13.74
C TYR A 405 10.90 2.20 -13.95
N TRP A 406 11.80 1.35 -13.42
CA TRP A 406 13.26 1.55 -13.52
C TRP A 406 13.83 1.56 -14.94
N GLY A 407 13.16 0.92 -15.90
CA GLY A 407 13.51 0.99 -17.32
C GLY A 407 12.99 2.23 -18.03
N SER A 408 12.07 3.00 -17.45
CA SER A 408 11.50 4.19 -18.09
C SER A 408 12.23 5.45 -17.66
N TYR A 409 13.02 6.04 -18.56
CA TYR A 409 13.70 7.31 -18.32
C TYR A 409 12.72 8.41 -17.89
N GLY A 410 11.59 8.52 -18.61
CA GLY A 410 10.55 9.51 -18.34
C GLY A 410 9.90 9.36 -16.95
N GLU A 411 9.63 8.13 -16.49
CA GLU A 411 9.04 7.92 -15.14
C GLU A 411 10.04 8.25 -14.02
N ILE A 412 11.34 7.98 -14.22
CA ILE A 412 12.39 8.34 -13.26
C ILE A 412 12.48 9.87 -13.11
N LEU A 413 12.42 10.61 -14.22
CA LEU A 413 12.36 12.08 -14.19
C LEU A 413 11.05 12.59 -13.57
N ARG A 414 9.91 12.02 -13.96
CA ARG A 414 8.57 12.45 -13.52
C ARG A 414 8.36 12.29 -12.02
N THR A 415 8.86 11.19 -11.48
CA THR A 415 8.65 10.82 -10.07
C THR A 415 9.69 11.45 -9.15
N LYS A 416 10.73 12.11 -9.71
CA LYS A 416 11.80 12.80 -8.98
C LYS A 416 12.26 11.95 -7.78
N CYS A 417 12.98 10.84 -8.04
CA CYS A 417 13.56 10.05 -6.96
C CYS A 417 14.23 10.99 -5.94
N HIS A 418 13.73 10.98 -4.69
CA HIS A 418 13.99 11.99 -3.65
C HIS A 418 15.48 12.16 -3.25
N HIS A 419 16.40 11.44 -3.89
CA HIS A 419 17.84 11.43 -3.65
C HIS A 419 18.67 11.63 -4.93
N LEU A 420 18.06 11.96 -6.07
CA LEU A 420 18.80 12.32 -7.29
C LEU A 420 19.53 13.66 -7.06
N LEU A 421 20.85 13.63 -6.98
CA LEU A 421 21.68 14.82 -7.11
C LEU A 421 21.76 15.19 -8.60
N THR A 422 21.42 16.43 -8.95
CA THR A 422 21.48 16.98 -10.31
C THR A 422 22.48 18.15 -10.38
N SER A 423 22.96 18.49 -11.57
CA SER A 423 24.02 19.48 -11.81
C SER A 423 23.62 20.92 -11.48
N ASP A 424 22.31 21.19 -11.40
CA ASP A 424 21.74 22.48 -11.01
C ASP A 424 21.62 22.65 -9.48
N GLY A 425 22.03 21.66 -8.68
CA GLY A 425 21.98 21.71 -7.23
C GLY A 425 20.55 21.67 -6.65
N THR A 426 19.54 21.43 -7.48
CA THR A 426 18.15 21.41 -7.06
C THR A 426 17.83 20.08 -6.38
N THR A 427 17.71 20.06 -5.04
CA THR A 427 16.95 18.99 -4.38
C THR A 427 15.47 19.27 -4.65
N ILE A 428 14.91 18.68 -5.70
CA ILE A 428 13.53 19.00 -6.08
C ILE A 428 12.56 18.30 -5.11
N MET A 429 12.20 18.98 -4.02
CA MET A 429 10.98 18.67 -3.28
C MET A 429 9.79 18.94 -4.18
N ASN A 430 8.85 18.01 -4.30
CA ASN A 430 7.58 18.31 -4.98
C ASN A 430 6.58 18.84 -3.96
N PRO A 431 6.22 20.14 -3.97
CA PRO A 431 4.94 20.58 -3.44
C PRO A 431 3.84 20.14 -4.42
N GLN A 432 2.80 19.47 -3.90
CA GLN A 432 1.42 19.51 -4.38
C GLN A 432 1.22 19.71 -5.91
N VAL A 433 0.89 18.64 -6.64
CA VAL A 433 0.22 18.80 -7.95
C VAL A 433 -1.27 19.04 -7.68
N SER A 434 -1.63 20.30 -7.55
CA SER A 434 -2.97 20.81 -7.82
C SER A 434 -3.07 21.32 -9.26
N SER A 435 -4.32 21.34 -9.73
CA SER A 435 -4.90 22.05 -10.88
C SER A 435 -4.61 21.54 -12.30
N ASN A 436 -5.64 20.88 -12.83
CA ASN A 436 -6.50 21.40 -13.90
C ASN A 436 -5.83 22.28 -14.96
N ALA A 437 -5.81 21.77 -16.19
CA ALA A 437 -5.73 22.57 -17.40
C ALA A 437 -6.93 22.29 -18.31
N SER A 438 -7.86 23.25 -18.32
CA SER A 438 -8.82 23.59 -19.38
C SER A 438 -9.09 25.08 -19.18
N GLY A 439 -8.92 26.03 -20.08
CA GLY A 439 -8.68 26.10 -21.50
C GLY A 439 -9.20 27.49 -21.93
N THR A 440 -8.68 28.02 -23.03
CA THR A 440 -9.16 29.16 -23.84
C THR A 440 -8.89 30.63 -23.41
N CYS A 441 -8.26 31.32 -24.38
CA CYS A 441 -7.96 32.75 -24.58
C CYS A 441 -7.04 33.47 -23.60
#